data_AF-B0NU04-F1
#
_entry.id   AF-B0NU04-F1
#
_cell.length_a   1.000
_cell.length_b   1.000
_cell.length_c   1.000
_cell.angle_alpha   90.00
_cell.angle_beta   90.00
_cell.angle_gamma   90.00
#
_symmetry.space_group_name_H-M   'P 1'
#
loop_
_entity.id
_entity.type
_entity.pdbx_description
1 polymer ?
#
loop_
_entity_poly.entity_id
_entity_poly.type
_entity_poly.pdbx_seq_one_letter_code
_entity_poly.pdbx_strand_id
1 'polypeptide(L)' 'MIGNNVYIAKGSIVMGGITIGNNVTIGANAVVTKPIPDNAIVAGVPTKILRTKE' A
#
# COMPACT_ATOMS: atom_id res chain seq x y z
N MET A 1 6.03 -6.61 -6.90
CA MET A 1 5.73 -7.81 -6.08
C MET A 1 4.74 -7.41 -5.00
N ILE A 2 3.74 -8.25 -4.70
CA ILE A 2 2.77 -8.00 -3.62
C ILE A 2 2.92 -9.14 -2.60
N GLY A 3 3.15 -8.79 -1.34
CA GLY A 3 3.29 -9.74 -0.23
C GLY A 3 2.00 -10.41 0.18
N ASN A 4 2.04 -11.12 1.31
CA ASN A 4 0.89 -11.84 1.85
C ASN A 4 -0.05 -10.93 2.65
N ASN A 5 -1.35 -11.24 2.68
CA ASN A 5 -2.35 -10.50 3.45
C ASN A 5 -2.41 -8.99 3.09
N VAL A 6 -2.35 -8.66 1.81
CA VAL A 6 -2.46 -7.27 1.33
C VAL A 6 -3.90 -6.97 0.93
N TYR A 7 -4.45 -5.90 1.52
CA TYR A 7 -5.75 -5.37 1.13
C TYR A 7 -5.56 -4.15 0.22
N ILE A 8 -6.09 -4.22 -1.00
CA ILE A 8 -6.05 -3.12 -1.97
C ILE A 8 -7.48 -2.65 -2.21
N ALA A 9 -7.81 -1.46 -1.74
CA ALA A 9 -9.14 -0.91 -1.91
C ALA A 9 -9.42 -0.53 -3.38
N LYS A 10 -10.72 -0.37 -3.70
CA LYS A 10 -11.17 -0.01 -5.04
C LYS A 10 -10.51 1.30 -5.52
N GLY A 11 -10.09 1.31 -6.79
CA GLY A 11 -9.56 2.49 -7.48
C GLY A 11 -8.10 2.81 -7.15
N SER A 12 -7.43 2.03 -6.31
CA SER A 12 -6.00 2.22 -6.06
C SER A 12 -5.16 1.87 -7.28
N ILE A 13 -4.11 2.64 -7.51
CA ILE A 13 -3.13 2.45 -8.57
C ILE A 13 -1.79 2.12 -7.91
N VAL A 14 -1.20 0.97 -8.27
CA VAL A 14 0.12 0.55 -7.80
C VAL A 14 1.10 0.61 -8.97
N MET A 15 2.15 1.44 -8.85
CA MET A 15 3.17 1.54 -9.90
C MET A 15 3.94 0.22 -10.06
N GLY A 16 4.37 -0.08 -11.28
CA GLY A 16 5.25 -1.23 -11.55
C GLY A 16 6.64 -1.03 -10.95
N GLY A 17 7.35 -2.13 -10.69
CA GLY A 17 8.74 -2.09 -10.21
C GLY A 17 8.93 -1.87 -8.70
N ILE A 18 7.84 -1.72 -7.94
CA ILE A 18 7.91 -1.62 -6.47
C ILE A 18 7.42 -2.89 -5.76
N THR A 19 7.82 -3.01 -4.50
CA THR A 19 7.42 -4.09 -3.61
C THR A 19 6.45 -3.57 -2.55
N ILE A 20 5.34 -4.30 -2.39
CA ILE A 20 4.41 -4.13 -1.27
C ILE A 20 4.67 -5.25 -0.27
N GLY A 21 4.94 -4.88 0.97
CA GLY A 21 5.20 -5.81 2.07
C GLY A 21 3.98 -6.65 2.47
N ASN A 22 4.15 -7.44 3.53
CA ASN A 22 3.10 -8.27 4.10
C ASN A 22 2.15 -7.45 4.99
N ASN A 23 0.90 -7.90 5.13
CA ASN A 23 -0.10 -7.29 6.00
C ASN A 23 -0.32 -5.78 5.72
N VAL A 24 -0.25 -5.37 4.46
CA VAL A 24 -0.43 -3.96 4.05
C VAL A 24 -1.90 -3.66 3.74
N THR A 25 -2.37 -2.46 4.12
CA THR A 25 -3.69 -1.94 3.73
C THR A 25 -3.52 -0.69 2.87
N ILE A 26 -4.02 -0.71 1.64
CA ILE A 26 -4.00 0.41 0.69
C ILE A 26 -5.41 1.00 0.59
N GLY A 27 -5.56 2.27 0.93
CA GLY A 27 -6.83 3.00 0.91
C GLY A 27 -7.38 3.24 -0.50
N ALA A 28 -8.68 3.55 -0.59
CA ALA A 28 -9.36 3.75 -1.88
C ALA A 28 -8.77 4.94 -2.65
N ASN A 29 -8.71 4.83 -3.97
CA ASN A 29 -8.14 5.84 -4.88
C ASN A 29 -6.69 6.27 -4.55
N ALA A 30 -5.94 5.42 -3.85
CA ALA A 30 -4.54 5.68 -3.52
C ALA A 30 -3.61 5.47 -4.73
N VAL A 31 -2.56 6.29 -4.87
CA VAL A 31 -1.53 6.13 -5.91
C VAL A 31 -0.19 5.80 -5.25
N VAL A 32 0.20 4.53 -5.34
CA VAL A 32 1.39 3.98 -4.71
C VAL A 32 2.59 4.14 -5.64
N THR A 33 3.48 5.05 -5.28
CA THR A 33 4.65 5.42 -6.09
C THR A 33 5.99 4.93 -5.52
N LYS A 34 5.97 4.33 -4.32
CA LYS A 34 7.18 3.87 -3.59
C LYS A 34 6.92 2.51 -2.93
N PRO A 35 7.96 1.71 -2.65
CA PRO A 35 7.82 0.47 -1.89
C PRO A 35 7.16 0.72 -0.54
N ILE A 36 6.31 -0.21 -0.10
CA ILE A 36 5.54 -0.11 1.14
C ILE A 36 6.03 -1.20 2.10
N PRO A 37 6.42 -0.85 3.35
CA PRO A 37 6.90 -1.82 4.32
C PRO A 37 5.76 -2.70 4.87
N ASP A 38 6.13 -3.80 5.51
CA ASP A 38 5.20 -4.69 6.20
C ASP A 38 4.35 -3.93 7.23
N ASN A 39 3.14 -4.43 7.48
CA ASN A 39 2.18 -3.91 8.45
C ASN A 39 1.68 -2.47 8.18
N ALA A 40 2.03 -1.85 7.05
CA ALA A 40 1.66 -0.46 6.79
C ALA A 40 0.19 -0.28 6.36
N ILE A 41 -0.43 0.81 6.80
CA ILE A 41 -1.70 1.33 6.29
C ILE A 41 -1.40 2.64 5.55
N VAL A 42 -1.69 2.68 4.25
CA VAL A 42 -1.31 3.80 3.36
C VAL A 42 -2.51 4.31 2.56
N ALA A 43 -2.56 5.62 2.29
CA ALA A 43 -3.56 6.22 1.41
C ALA A 43 -3.08 7.55 0.80
N GLY A 44 -3.81 8.04 -0.20
CA GLY A 44 -3.58 9.35 -0.83
C GLY A 44 -2.83 9.29 -2.16
N VAL A 45 -2.61 10.47 -2.76
CA VAL A 45 -1.93 10.66 -4.05
C VAL A 45 -0.88 11.76 -3.91
N PRO A 46 0.43 11.43 -3.83
CA PRO A 46 0.99 10.09 -3.66
C PRO A 46 0.69 9.53 -2.25
N THR A 47 0.76 8.20 -2.10
CA THR A 47 0.49 7.55 -0.81
C THR A 47 1.43 7.97 0.31
N LYS A 48 0.87 8.16 1.51
CA LYS A 48 1.61 8.31 2.77
C LYS A 48 1.25 7.19 3.73
N ILE A 49 2.19 6.80 4.59
CA ILE A 49 1.91 5.89 5.71
C ILE A 49 1.09 6.66 6.74
N LEU A 50 -0.11 6.15 7.03
CA LEU A 50 -1.02 6.72 8.03
C LEU A 50 -0.80 6.07 9.40
N ARG A 51 -0.57 4.76 9.41
CA ARG A 51 -0.38 3.95 10.61
C ARG A 51 0.38 2.67 10.25
N THR A 52 1.06 2.09 11.22
CA THR A 52 1.58 0.72 11.16
C THR A 52 0.75 -0.17 12.08
N LYS A 53 0.36 -1.35 11.60
CA LYS A 53 -0.31 -2.38 12.40
C LYS A 53 0.68 -2.94 13.43
N GLU A 54 0.17 -3.32 14.59
CA GLU A 54 0.93 -3.99 15.65
C GLU A 54 1.36 -5.39 15.22
#